data_AF-A0A379C8F4-F1
#
_entry.id   AF-A0A379C8F4-F1
#
_cell.length_a   1.000
_cell.length_b   1.000
_cell.length_c   1.000
_cell.angle_alpha   90.00
_cell.angle_beta   90.00
_cell.angle_gamma   90.00
#
_symmetry.space_group_name_H-M   'P 1'
#
loop_
_entity.id
_entity.type
_entity.pdbx_description
1 polymer ?
#
loop_
_entity_poly.entity_id
_entity_poly.type
_entity_poly.pdbx_seq_one_letter_code
_entity_poly.pdbx_strand_id
1 'polypeptide(L)'
;MEYQFTRTAYGVVTKCSMEHEAFGYWLNNESIQKEKLQLIFEKITLCKATYPSSFEWQLNGKEYTLYIHDDEVIVKANSLMLNYSDDIEDDFQLYTQESIAVCGIDDFEKFIIAYQDFLHRFH
;
A
#
# COMPACT_ATOMS: atom_id res chain seq x y z
N MET A 1 3.64 12.13 -0.56
CA MET A 1 4.52 10.97 -0.92
C MET A 1 5.21 11.20 -2.27
N GLU A 2 6.50 10.89 -2.40
CA GLU A 2 7.23 10.92 -3.69
C GLU A 2 7.43 9.51 -4.26
N TYR A 3 7.37 9.37 -5.59
CA TYR A 3 7.45 8.07 -6.27
C TYR A 3 8.01 8.16 -7.70
N GLN A 4 8.49 7.02 -8.20
CA GLN A 4 8.94 6.83 -9.58
C GLN A 4 8.48 5.47 -10.10
N PHE A 5 7.89 5.47 -11.30
CA PHE A 5 7.56 4.26 -12.04
C PHE A 5 8.55 4.04 -13.19
N THR A 6 9.08 2.83 -13.31
CA THR A 6 10.03 2.45 -14.37
C THR A 6 9.52 1.23 -15.10
N ARG A 7 9.40 1.31 -16.43
CA ARG A 7 9.11 0.14 -17.27
C ARG A 7 10.39 -0.65 -17.48
N THR A 8 10.34 -1.95 -17.18
CA THR A 8 11.41 -2.91 -17.39
C THR A 8 10.96 -4.01 -18.36
N ALA A 9 11.87 -4.91 -18.73
CA ALA A 9 11.52 -6.09 -19.52
C ALA A 9 10.56 -7.05 -18.80
N TYR A 10 10.45 -6.96 -17.47
CA TYR A 10 9.65 -7.84 -16.61
C TYR A 10 8.36 -7.19 -16.12
N GLY A 11 8.07 -5.95 -16.54
CA GLY A 11 6.91 -5.19 -16.08
C GLY A 11 7.29 -3.84 -15.48
N VAL A 12 6.36 -3.24 -14.73
CA VAL A 12 6.55 -1.94 -14.08
C VAL A 12 7.13 -2.14 -12.68
N VAL A 13 8.19 -1.39 -12.37
CA VAL A 13 8.78 -1.32 -11.04
C VAL A 13 8.48 0.05 -10.44
N THR A 14 7.96 0.06 -9.22
CA THR A 14 7.68 1.25 -8.44
C THR A 14 8.75 1.44 -7.37
N LYS A 15 9.24 2.67 -7.22
CA LYS A 15 10.06 3.11 -6.09
C LYS A 15 9.41 4.31 -5.42
N CYS A 16 9.44 4.36 -4.10
CA CYS A 16 8.92 5.47 -3.31
C CYS A 16 10.04 6.12 -2.49
N SER A 17 9.81 7.31 -1.96
CA SER A 17 10.69 7.94 -0.96
C SER A 17 10.92 7.02 0.23
N MET A 18 12.07 7.19 0.91
CA MET A 18 12.53 6.35 2.02
C MET A 18 11.44 6.04 3.07
N GLU A 19 10.64 7.02 3.50
CA GLU A 19 9.56 6.81 4.50
C GLU A 19 8.33 6.03 3.96
N HIS A 20 8.28 5.78 2.66
CA HIS A 20 7.14 5.21 1.95
C HIS A 20 7.52 3.94 1.14
N GLU A 21 8.69 3.35 1.41
CA GLU A 21 9.20 2.21 0.64
C GLU A 21 8.23 1.02 0.60
N ALA A 22 7.54 0.73 1.71
CA ALA A 22 6.56 -0.35 1.77
C ALA A 22 5.44 -0.23 0.71
N PHE A 23 5.03 1.00 0.33
CA PHE A 23 4.05 1.19 -0.76
C PHE A 23 4.59 0.72 -2.12
N GLY A 24 5.87 0.99 -2.40
CA GLY A 24 6.54 0.52 -3.60
C GLY A 24 6.66 -1.00 -3.63
N TYR A 25 7.08 -1.59 -2.49
CA TYR A 25 7.14 -3.04 -2.35
C TYR A 25 5.76 -3.70 -2.51
N TRP A 26 4.71 -3.14 -1.92
CA TRP A 26 3.36 -3.66 -2.07
C TRP A 26 2.91 -3.69 -3.55
N LEU A 27 3.07 -2.61 -4.31
CA LEU A 27 2.74 -2.62 -5.74
C LEU A 27 3.58 -3.64 -6.53
N ASN A 28 4.86 -3.76 -6.22
CA ASN A 28 5.78 -4.66 -6.93
C ASN A 28 5.52 -6.14 -6.64
N ASN A 29 5.07 -6.48 -5.42
CA ASN A 29 4.90 -7.88 -5.00
C ASN A 29 3.47 -8.40 -5.18
N GLU A 30 2.44 -7.56 -5.00
CA GLU A 30 1.05 -8.03 -4.95
C GLU A 30 0.37 -8.21 -6.31
N SER A 31 1.05 -7.86 -7.40
CA SER A 31 0.55 -7.99 -8.78
C SER A 31 -0.90 -7.46 -8.90
N ILE A 32 -1.07 -6.18 -8.61
CA ILE A 32 -2.41 -5.56 -8.53
C ILE A 32 -3.05 -5.53 -9.92
N GLN A 33 -4.07 -6.35 -10.11
CA GLN A 33 -4.89 -6.39 -11.32
C GLN A 33 -5.87 -5.21 -11.37
N LYS A 34 -6.46 -4.97 -12.55
CA LYS A 34 -7.37 -3.84 -12.79
C LYS A 34 -8.57 -3.86 -11.85
N GLU A 35 -9.10 -5.03 -11.54
CA GLU A 35 -10.26 -5.23 -10.65
C GLU A 35 -9.90 -4.83 -9.20
N LYS A 36 -8.68 -5.18 -8.75
CA LYS A 36 -8.19 -4.76 -7.43
C LYS A 36 -7.97 -3.25 -7.36
N LEU A 37 -7.43 -2.62 -8.42
CA LEU A 37 -7.32 -1.16 -8.48
C LEU A 37 -8.68 -0.47 -8.39
N GLN A 38 -9.67 -0.98 -9.12
CA GLN A 38 -11.05 -0.45 -9.07
C GLN A 38 -11.65 -0.57 -7.67
N LEU A 39 -11.46 -1.71 -7.00
CA LEU A 39 -11.90 -1.90 -5.62
C LEU A 39 -11.23 -0.88 -4.68
N ILE A 40 -9.93 -0.64 -4.83
CA ILE A 40 -9.20 0.35 -4.02
C ILE A 40 -9.79 1.75 -4.22
N PHE A 41 -10.03 2.17 -5.46
CA PHE A 41 -10.66 3.47 -5.76
C PHE A 41 -12.07 3.60 -5.16
N GLU A 42 -12.87 2.54 -5.24
CA GLU A 42 -14.20 2.50 -4.62
C GLU A 42 -14.10 2.72 -3.11
N LYS A 43 -13.16 2.05 -2.44
CA LYS A 43 -12.99 2.15 -0.98
C LYS A 43 -12.42 3.49 -0.54
N ILE A 44 -11.50 4.09 -1.31
CA ILE A 44 -11.06 5.47 -1.10
C ILE A 44 -12.25 6.44 -1.19
N THR A 45 -13.07 6.31 -2.23
CA THR A 45 -14.24 7.17 -2.43
C THR A 45 -15.24 7.03 -1.28
N LEU A 46 -15.53 5.79 -0.87
CA LEU A 46 -16.44 5.51 0.23
C LEU A 46 -15.92 6.09 1.55
N CYS A 47 -14.64 5.88 1.85
CA CYS A 47 -13.99 6.41 3.04
C CYS A 47 -14.12 7.93 3.14
N LYS A 48 -13.80 8.65 2.07
CA LYS A 48 -13.94 10.11 1.99
C LYS A 48 -15.39 10.59 2.17
N ALA A 49 -16.36 9.83 1.65
CA ALA A 49 -17.78 10.15 1.79
C ALA A 49 -18.33 9.88 3.21
N THR A 50 -17.68 9.02 3.99
CA THR A 50 -18.09 8.66 5.35
C THR A 50 -17.61 9.68 6.40
N TYR A 51 -16.62 10.53 6.09
CA TYR A 51 -16.09 11.54 7.01
C TYR A 51 -17.20 12.48 7.54
N PRO A 52 -17.29 12.75 8.86
CA PRO A 52 -16.32 12.41 9.92
C PRO A 52 -16.62 11.10 10.68
N SER A 53 -17.48 10.22 10.15
CA SER A 53 -17.68 8.90 10.76
C SER A 53 -16.49 7.99 10.51
N SER A 54 -16.26 7.04 11.42
CA SER A 54 -15.16 6.09 11.34
C SER A 54 -15.29 5.19 10.12
N PHE A 55 -14.18 4.94 9.43
CA PHE A 55 -14.09 4.01 8.31
C PHE A 55 -12.87 3.12 8.45
N GLU A 56 -13.08 1.80 8.35
CA GLU A 56 -11.99 0.82 8.34
C GLU A 56 -12.20 -0.18 7.21
N TRP A 57 -11.13 -0.41 6.45
CA TRP A 57 -11.10 -1.43 5.42
C TRP A 57 -9.68 -1.95 5.22
N GLN A 58 -9.54 -3.23 4.86
CA GLN A 58 -8.26 -3.83 4.53
C GLN A 58 -8.34 -4.69 3.27
N LEU A 59 -7.21 -4.78 2.57
CA LEU A 59 -6.97 -5.67 1.45
C LEU A 59 -5.76 -6.56 1.77
N ASN A 60 -6.04 -7.81 2.11
CA ASN A 60 -5.02 -8.81 2.37
C ASN A 60 -4.31 -9.18 1.06
N GLY A 61 -3.00 -8.95 1.02
CA GLY A 61 -2.12 -9.47 0.00
C GLY A 61 -1.36 -10.71 0.47
N LYS A 62 -0.46 -11.20 -0.39
CA LYS A 62 0.40 -12.34 -0.10
C LYS A 62 1.55 -11.94 0.84
N GLU A 63 2.30 -10.91 0.47
CA GLU A 63 3.46 -10.39 1.20
C GLU A 63 3.10 -9.14 2.01
N TYR A 64 2.16 -8.32 1.52
CA TYR A 64 1.77 -7.05 2.14
C TYR A 64 0.25 -6.89 2.25
N THR A 65 -0.22 -6.32 3.35
CA THR A 65 -1.62 -5.93 3.56
C THR A 65 -1.76 -4.41 3.51
N LEU A 66 -2.76 -3.94 2.76
CA LEU A 66 -3.15 -2.53 2.68
C LEU A 66 -4.31 -2.28 3.64
N TYR A 67 -4.25 -1.19 4.40
CA TYR A 67 -5.29 -0.72 5.30
C TYR A 67 -5.68 0.70 4.92
N ILE A 68 -6.98 0.99 4.94
CA ILE A 68 -7.54 2.34 4.89
C ILE A 68 -8.26 2.54 6.21
N HIS A 69 -7.83 3.53 6.98
CA HIS A 69 -8.38 3.87 8.29
C HIS A 69 -8.58 5.38 8.34
N ASP A 70 -9.83 5.82 8.31
CA ASP A 70 -10.22 7.24 8.29
C ASP A 70 -9.47 8.08 7.23
N ASP A 71 -8.54 8.95 7.62
CA ASP A 71 -7.76 9.79 6.70
C ASP A 71 -6.38 9.21 6.35
N GLU A 72 -6.06 8.01 6.82
CA GLU A 72 -4.77 7.37 6.66
C GLU A 72 -4.83 6.06 5.86
N VAL A 73 -3.74 5.77 5.15
CA VAL A 73 -3.51 4.52 4.45
C VAL A 73 -2.20 3.93 4.94
N ILE A 74 -2.24 2.66 5.32
CA ILE A 74 -1.10 1.93 5.86
C ILE A 74 -0.83 0.71 4.98
N VAL A 75 0.44 0.47 4.66
CA VAL A 75 0.90 -0.80 4.09
C VAL A 75 1.79 -1.49 5.11
N LYS A 76 1.53 -2.77 5.37
CA LYS A 76 2.30 -3.58 6.33
C LYS A 76 2.70 -4.92 5.72
N ALA A 77 3.95 -5.32 5.90
CA ALA A 77 4.43 -6.64 5.56
C ALA A 77 3.77 -7.72 6.45
N ASN A 78 3.28 -8.79 5.84
CA ASN A 78 2.59 -9.87 6.54
C ASN A 78 3.53 -10.68 7.45
N SER A 79 4.84 -10.67 7.17
CA SER A 79 5.87 -11.24 8.05
C SER A 79 5.86 -10.61 9.45
N LEU A 80 5.49 -9.33 9.58
CA LEU A 80 5.30 -8.67 10.88
C LEU A 80 4.08 -9.19 11.64
N MET A 81 3.10 -9.80 10.97
CA MET A 81 1.92 -10.40 11.62
C MET A 81 2.22 -11.80 12.16
N LEU A 82 3.16 -12.53 11.55
CA LEU A 82 3.51 -13.91 11.91
C LEU A 82 4.36 -14.02 13.19
N ASN A 83 5.02 -12.93 13.61
CA ASN A 83 5.85 -12.90 14.82
C ASN A 83 5.05 -12.78 16.13
N TYR A 84 3.73 -12.98 16.10
CA TYR A 84 2.83 -12.92 17.28
C TYR A 84 2.40 -14.31 17.79
N SER A 85 3.00 -15.40 17.28
CA SER A 85 2.78 -16.73 17.84
C SER A 85 3.75 -16.99 19.01
N ASP A 86 3.16 -17.28 20.17
CA ASP A 86 3.74 -17.64 21.47
C ASP A 86 5.22 -18.06 21.47
N ASP A 87 5.96 -17.48 22.41
CA ASP A 87 7.36 -17.69 22.77
C ASP A 87 8.39 -16.83 22.01
N ILE A 88 9.04 -15.94 22.78
CA ILE A 88 10.31 -15.20 22.56
C ILE A 88 10.13 -13.66 22.55
N GLU A 89 10.32 -13.13 23.77
CA GLU A 89 11.20 -12.02 24.17
C GLU A 89 11.19 -10.67 23.41
N ASP A 90 10.80 -9.64 24.17
CA ASP A 90 11.38 -8.31 24.29
C ASP A 90 12.33 -7.79 23.16
N ASP A 91 11.90 -6.67 22.56
CA ASP A 91 12.74 -5.54 22.13
C ASP A 91 13.45 -5.53 20.77
N PHE A 92 13.10 -6.39 19.80
CA PHE A 92 13.55 -6.19 18.40
C PHE A 92 12.48 -6.50 17.35
N GLN A 93 11.38 -5.74 17.33
CA GLN A 93 10.63 -5.60 16.09
C GLN A 93 11.40 -4.66 15.15
N LEU A 94 12.17 -5.24 14.23
CA LEU A 94 12.85 -4.50 13.16
C LEU A 94 11.80 -3.93 12.18
N TYR A 95 11.13 -2.86 12.58
CA TYR A 95 10.32 -2.04 11.69
C TYR A 95 11.26 -1.27 10.77
N THR A 96 11.64 -1.92 9.67
CA THR A 96 12.31 -1.22 8.57
C THR A 96 11.28 -0.45 7.76
N GLN A 97 11.73 0.58 7.04
CA GLN A 97 10.87 1.37 6.14
C GLN A 97 10.28 0.54 4.99
N GLU A 98 10.86 -0.63 4.74
CA GLU A 98 10.37 -1.63 3.80
C GLU A 98 9.18 -2.41 4.37
N SER A 99 9.04 -2.50 5.69
CA SER A 99 8.07 -3.36 6.37
C SER A 99 6.75 -2.65 6.70
N ILE A 100 6.77 -1.34 6.90
CA ILE A 100 5.58 -0.54 7.18
C ILE A 100 5.74 0.88 6.62
N ALA A 101 4.67 1.41 6.03
CA ALA A 101 4.58 2.81 5.64
C ALA A 101 3.16 3.34 5.86
N VAL A 102 3.05 4.63 6.13
CA VAL A 102 1.78 5.36 6.29
C VAL A 102 1.80 6.60 5.39
N CYS A 103 0.65 6.94 4.82
CA CYS A 103 0.44 8.24 4.20
C CYS A 103 -1.04 8.65 4.30
N GLY A 104 -1.33 9.92 4.06
CA GLY A 104 -2.72 10.40 4.00
C GLY A 104 -3.47 9.84 2.78
N ILE A 105 -4.78 9.66 2.92
CA ILE A 105 -5.64 9.08 1.88
C ILE A 105 -5.60 9.86 0.55
N ASP A 106 -5.44 11.18 0.59
CA ASP A 106 -5.30 12.02 -0.60
C ASP A 106 -3.98 11.80 -1.35
N ASP A 107 -2.90 11.56 -0.61
CA ASP A 107 -1.59 11.26 -1.19
C ASP A 107 -1.58 9.85 -1.80
N PHE A 108 -2.21 8.90 -1.12
CA PHE A 108 -2.39 7.55 -1.65
C PHE A 108 -3.25 7.53 -2.91
N GLU A 109 -4.36 8.26 -2.94
CA GLU A 109 -5.22 8.34 -4.13
C GLU A 109 -4.45 8.87 -5.34
N LYS A 110 -3.71 9.99 -5.18
CA LYS A 110 -2.86 10.54 -6.26
C LYS A 110 -1.84 9.53 -6.76
N PHE A 111 -1.25 8.75 -5.86
CA PHE A 111 -0.28 7.72 -6.20
C PHE A 111 -0.88 6.58 -7.02
N ILE A 112 -2.05 6.05 -6.63
CA ILE A 112 -2.71 4.96 -7.35
C ILE A 112 -3.26 5.43 -8.70
N ILE A 113 -3.76 6.67 -8.80
CA ILE A 113 -4.12 7.30 -10.09
C ILE A 113 -2.90 7.36 -11.00
N ALA A 114 -1.77 7.87 -10.50
CA ALA A 114 -0.56 7.99 -11.30
C ALA A 114 -0.02 6.62 -11.75
N TYR A 115 -0.13 5.59 -10.90
CA TYR A 115 0.23 4.23 -11.26
C TYR A 115 -0.67 3.68 -12.36
N GLN A 116 -2.00 3.85 -12.24
CA GLN A 116 -2.96 3.43 -13.27
C GLN A 116 -2.70 4.14 -14.61
N ASP A 117 -2.45 5.45 -14.59
CA ASP A 117 -2.11 6.23 -15.77
C ASP A 117 -0.81 5.75 -16.42
N PHE A 118 0.20 5.41 -15.62
CA PHE A 118 1.45 4.85 -16.12
C PHE A 118 1.21 3.51 -16.82
N LEU A 119 0.39 2.62 -16.25
CA LEU A 119 0.03 1.36 -16.89
C LEU A 119 -0.67 1.56 -18.23
N HIS A 120 -1.60 2.53 -18.34
CA HIS A 120 -2.31 2.80 -19.59
C HIS A 120 -1.43 3.39 -20.69
N ARG A 121 -0.45 4.25 -20.35
CA ARG A 121 0.44 4.88 -21.36
C ARG A 121 1.39 3.91 -22.06
N PHE A 122 1.63 2.76 -21.45
CA PHE A 122 2.63 1.79 -21.90
C PHE A 122 2.02 0.43 -22.27
N HIS A 123 0.70 0.37 -22.38
CA HIS A 123 -0.05 -0.80 -22.83
C HIS A 123 -0.16 -0.91 -24.35
#